data_AF-A0A7Y6YV77-F1
#
_entry.id   AF-A0A7Y6YV77-F1
#
_cell.length_a   1.000
_cell.length_b   1.000
_cell.length_c   1.000
_cell.angle_alpha   90.00
_cell.angle_beta   90.00
_cell.angle_gamma   90.00
#
_symmetry.space_group_name_H-M   'P 1'
#
loop_
_entity.id
_entity.type
_entity.pdbx_description
1 polymer ?
#
loop_
_entity_poly.entity_id
_entity_poly.type
_entity_poly.pdbx_seq_one_letter_code
_entity_poly.pdbx_strand_id
1 'polypeptide(L)'
;MTDQLEAVLTEALEDEYKARATYNAVLDKFGDVRPFSNIVHAESRHASALEKLFVKYGYDIPDDTWAQNVQAPPSLLSASKVAVRAEIENAEMYDRLLAQTRDYPDVQRVLSNLQRASQQNHLPAFERALGRLSTSGTARTLNSLFGKRQNTGSNGHARGKGRGHFSGSEHAACAKAGMRGCHGGQSMGHKGGW
;
A
#
# COMPACT_ATOMS: atom_id res chain seq x y z
N MET A 1 28.98 17.13 -17.58
CA MET A 1 28.30 18.03 -16.64
C MET A 1 26.84 17.65 -16.72
N THR A 2 26.33 16.93 -15.74
CA THR A 2 24.92 16.49 -15.69
C THR A 2 24.02 17.71 -15.52
N ASP A 3 22.91 17.75 -16.25
CA ASP A 3 21.90 18.80 -16.08
C ASP A 3 21.36 18.77 -14.64
N GLN A 4 21.04 19.92 -14.05
CA GLN A 4 20.47 19.98 -12.71
C GLN A 4 19.14 19.20 -12.64
N LEU A 5 18.31 19.25 -13.69
CA LEU A 5 17.07 18.49 -13.71
C LEU A 5 17.33 16.97 -13.79
N GLU A 6 18.28 16.56 -14.63
CA GLU A 6 18.70 15.17 -14.76
C GLU A 6 19.22 14.63 -13.42
N ALA A 7 20.02 15.43 -12.69
CA ALA A 7 20.50 15.06 -11.36
C ALA A 7 19.34 14.86 -10.36
N VAL A 8 18.33 15.75 -10.37
CA VAL A 8 17.14 15.62 -9.51
C VAL A 8 16.34 14.36 -9.84
N LEU A 9 16.10 14.09 -11.13
CA LEU A 9 15.34 12.91 -11.55
C LEU A 9 16.11 11.63 -11.25
N THR A 10 17.43 11.65 -11.38
CA THR A 10 18.32 10.53 -11.03
C THR A 10 18.28 10.24 -9.54
N GLU A 11 18.41 11.26 -8.69
CA GLU A 11 18.32 11.10 -7.23
C GLU A 11 16.98 10.48 -6.81
N ALA A 12 15.86 10.98 -7.35
CA ALA A 12 14.54 10.43 -7.06
C ALA A 12 14.41 8.97 -7.52
N LEU A 13 14.84 8.65 -8.75
CA LEU A 13 14.67 7.31 -9.32
C LEU A 13 15.53 6.26 -8.60
N GLU A 14 16.76 6.62 -8.26
CA GLU A 14 17.65 5.76 -7.47
C GLU A 14 17.06 5.44 -6.09
N ASP A 15 16.40 6.40 -5.45
CA ASP A 15 15.73 6.15 -4.17
C ASP A 15 14.54 5.18 -4.30
N GLU A 16 13.72 5.34 -5.36
CA GLU A 16 12.61 4.41 -5.64
C GLU A 16 13.12 2.99 -5.96
N TYR A 17 14.21 2.86 -6.72
CA TYR A 17 14.86 1.57 -6.98
C TYR A 17 15.39 0.93 -5.69
N LYS A 18 16.08 1.70 -4.87
CA LYS A 18 16.60 1.25 -3.58
C LYS A 18 15.49 0.79 -2.64
N ALA A 19 14.40 1.54 -2.53
CA ALA A 19 13.23 1.18 -1.73
C ALA A 19 12.60 -0.12 -2.24
N ARG A 20 12.33 -0.20 -3.54
CA ARG A 20 11.80 -1.40 -4.20
C ARG A 20 12.67 -2.63 -3.94
N ALA A 21 13.98 -2.53 -4.16
CA ALA A 21 14.92 -3.61 -3.94
C ALA A 21 14.95 -4.04 -2.47
N THR A 22 14.97 -3.07 -1.55
CA THR A 22 14.97 -3.34 -0.09
C THR A 22 13.71 -4.10 0.33
N TYR A 23 12.54 -3.70 -0.17
CA TYR A 23 11.28 -4.35 0.17
C TYR A 23 11.13 -5.72 -0.48
N ASN A 24 11.59 -5.90 -1.72
CA ASN A 24 11.70 -7.22 -2.34
C ASN A 24 12.59 -8.15 -1.50
N ALA A 25 13.77 -7.70 -1.06
CA ALA A 25 14.64 -8.53 -0.22
C ALA A 25 13.97 -8.94 1.10
N VAL A 26 13.16 -8.06 1.70
CA VAL A 26 12.35 -8.40 2.88
C VAL A 26 11.30 -9.46 2.55
N LEU A 27 10.59 -9.33 1.44
CA LEU A 27 9.57 -10.28 1.01
C LEU A 27 10.17 -11.65 0.66
N ASP A 28 11.34 -11.68 0.02
CA ASP A 28 12.05 -12.91 -0.30
C ASP A 28 12.46 -13.67 0.97
N LYS A 29 12.86 -12.93 2.02
CA LYS A 29 13.32 -13.52 3.29
C LYS A 29 12.18 -13.93 4.22
N PHE A 30 11.11 -13.14 4.29
CA PHE A 30 10.06 -13.31 5.31
C PHE A 30 8.70 -13.73 4.72
N GLY A 31 8.59 -13.87 3.40
CA GLY A 31 7.35 -14.18 2.69
C GLY A 31 6.48 -12.95 2.46
N ASP A 32 5.24 -13.18 2.01
CA ASP A 32 4.26 -12.11 1.77
C ASP A 32 3.81 -11.47 3.10
N VAL A 33 4.50 -10.39 3.48
CA VAL A 33 4.27 -9.65 4.72
C VAL A 33 3.85 -8.22 4.45
N ARG A 34 2.74 -7.81 5.06
CA ARG A 34 2.30 -6.41 5.03
C ARG A 34 3.12 -5.56 6.02
N PRO A 35 3.44 -4.30 5.68
CA PRO A 35 2.98 -3.57 4.50
C PRO A 35 3.89 -3.70 3.26
N PHE A 36 5.02 -4.40 3.36
CA PHE A 36 6.03 -4.51 2.30
C PHE A 36 5.45 -4.95 0.95
N SER A 37 4.57 -5.96 0.92
CA SER A 37 3.98 -6.46 -0.34
C SER A 37 3.10 -5.46 -1.05
N ASN A 38 2.41 -4.58 -0.32
CA ASN A 38 1.62 -3.53 -0.95
C ASN A 38 2.49 -2.37 -1.43
N ILE A 39 3.49 -2.00 -0.64
CA ILE A 39 4.32 -0.82 -0.88
C ILE A 39 5.32 -1.06 -2.02
N VAL A 40 5.88 -2.27 -2.16
CA VAL A 40 6.79 -2.57 -3.27
C VAL A 40 6.17 -2.38 -4.66
N HIS A 41 4.85 -2.61 -4.78
CA HIS A 41 4.10 -2.32 -5.99
C HIS A 41 3.88 -0.81 -6.19
N ALA A 42 3.79 -0.03 -5.12
CA ALA A 42 3.75 1.43 -5.20
C ALA A 42 5.10 1.98 -5.69
N GLU A 43 6.23 1.52 -5.12
CA GLU A 43 7.57 1.98 -5.54
C GLU A 43 7.85 1.63 -7.00
N SER A 44 7.39 0.46 -7.46
CA SER A 44 7.48 0.10 -8.89
C SER A 44 6.75 1.10 -9.79
N ARG A 45 5.59 1.61 -9.34
CA ARG A 45 4.82 2.62 -10.08
C ARG A 45 5.45 4.01 -9.98
N HIS A 46 6.10 4.33 -8.87
CA HIS A 46 6.84 5.57 -8.68
C HIS A 46 8.03 5.63 -9.65
N ALA A 47 8.86 4.58 -9.68
CA ALA A 47 9.94 4.44 -10.64
C ALA A 47 9.46 4.62 -12.09
N SER A 48 8.39 3.91 -12.49
CA SER A 48 7.81 4.07 -13.83
C SER A 48 7.22 5.46 -14.11
N ALA A 49 6.87 6.25 -13.09
CA ALA A 49 6.43 7.63 -13.28
C ALA A 49 7.63 8.55 -13.53
N LEU A 50 8.75 8.31 -12.84
CA LEU A 50 10.00 9.03 -13.02
C LEU A 50 10.65 8.70 -14.37
N GLU A 51 10.71 7.42 -14.76
CA GLU A 51 11.20 6.96 -16.07
C GLU A 51 10.51 7.68 -17.24
N LYS A 52 9.20 7.99 -17.11
CA LYS A 52 8.47 8.78 -18.12
C LYS A 52 8.96 10.22 -18.22
N LEU A 53 9.42 10.81 -17.12
CA LEU A 53 10.07 12.13 -17.14
C LEU A 53 11.42 12.06 -17.82
N PHE A 54 12.24 11.03 -17.56
CA PHE A 54 13.50 10.81 -18.29
C PHE A 54 13.28 10.78 -19.81
N VAL A 55 12.33 9.95 -20.26
CA VAL A 55 11.97 9.87 -21.69
C VAL A 55 11.49 11.21 -22.23
N LYS A 56 10.67 11.94 -21.46
CA LYS A 56 10.14 13.25 -21.88
C LYS A 56 11.24 14.29 -22.08
N TYR A 57 12.23 14.34 -21.19
CA TYR A 57 13.32 15.31 -21.22
C TYR A 57 14.53 14.85 -22.03
N GLY A 58 14.52 13.61 -22.53
CA GLY A 58 15.59 13.05 -23.37
C GLY A 58 16.84 12.65 -22.58
N TYR A 59 16.68 12.30 -21.31
CA TYR A 59 17.76 11.81 -20.46
C TYR A 59 17.84 10.28 -20.49
N ASP A 60 19.04 9.75 -20.32
CA ASP A 60 19.26 8.31 -20.17
C ASP A 60 18.75 7.83 -18.81
N ILE A 61 18.06 6.69 -18.79
CA ILE A 61 17.53 6.10 -17.57
C ILE A 61 18.66 5.31 -16.88
N PRO A 62 19.00 5.61 -15.60
CA PRO A 62 19.92 4.80 -14.81
C PRO A 62 19.49 3.33 -14.73
N ASP A 63 20.46 2.42 -14.80
CA ASP A 63 20.23 0.98 -14.61
C ASP A 63 19.86 0.68 -13.15
N ASP A 64 18.80 -0.11 -12.93
CA ASP A 64 18.49 -0.62 -11.59
C ASP A 64 19.47 -1.74 -11.20
N THR A 65 20.49 -1.36 -10.44
CA THR A 65 21.48 -2.28 -9.88
C THR A 65 21.24 -2.64 -8.42
N TRP A 66 20.20 -2.08 -7.78
CA TRP A 66 20.01 -2.16 -6.33
C TRP A 66 19.68 -3.57 -5.84
N ALA A 67 19.03 -4.39 -6.65
CA ALA A 67 18.69 -5.77 -6.29
C ALA A 67 19.92 -6.60 -5.83
N GLN A 68 21.11 -6.30 -6.35
CA GLN A 68 22.37 -6.97 -5.99
C GLN A 68 23.09 -6.29 -4.81
N ASN A 69 22.69 -5.06 -4.47
CA ASN A 69 23.38 -4.18 -3.52
C ASN A 69 22.64 -4.01 -2.19
N VAL A 70 21.47 -4.62 -2.03
CA VAL A 70 20.68 -4.59 -0.78
C VAL A 70 20.68 -5.95 -0.09
N GLN A 71 20.60 -5.93 1.25
CA GLN A 71 20.41 -7.13 2.05
C GLN A 71 19.21 -6.95 2.98
N ALA A 72 18.40 -7.98 3.07
CA ALA A 72 17.24 -8.00 3.96
C ALA A 72 17.68 -7.90 5.43
N PRO A 73 17.11 -6.97 6.22
CA PRO A 73 17.38 -6.85 7.65
C PRO A 73 17.17 -8.18 8.42
N PRO A 74 17.76 -8.35 9.60
CA PRO A 74 17.77 -9.63 10.32
C PRO A 74 16.38 -10.06 10.83
N SER A 75 15.42 -9.13 10.95
CA SER A 75 14.06 -9.42 11.42
C SER A 75 13.06 -8.43 10.83
N LEU A 76 11.76 -8.78 10.85
CA LEU A 76 10.66 -7.88 10.49
C LEU A 76 10.62 -6.61 11.36
N LEU A 77 11.05 -6.71 12.63
CA LEU A 77 11.15 -5.56 13.51
C LEU A 77 12.24 -4.59 13.01
N SER A 78 13.41 -5.12 12.66
CA SER A 78 14.49 -4.33 12.07
C SER A 78 14.12 -3.78 10.70
N ALA A 79 13.44 -4.56 9.87
CA ALA A 79 12.97 -4.12 8.56
C ALA A 79 11.97 -2.97 8.67
N SER A 80 11.00 -3.07 9.59
CA SER A 80 10.05 -1.98 9.83
C SER A 80 10.74 -0.71 10.34
N LYS A 81 11.78 -0.82 11.18
CA LYS A 81 12.55 0.35 11.64
C LYS A 81 13.32 1.02 10.50
N VAL A 82 13.99 0.22 9.67
CA VAL A 82 14.71 0.73 8.50
C VAL A 82 13.75 1.40 7.53
N ALA A 83 12.59 0.79 7.28
CA ALA A 83 11.57 1.35 6.40
C ALA A 83 11.02 2.68 6.93
N VAL A 84 10.65 2.80 8.22
CA VAL A 84 10.22 4.08 8.80
C VAL A 84 11.29 5.17 8.62
N ARG A 85 12.56 4.84 8.84
CA ARG A 85 13.66 5.80 8.63
C ARG A 85 13.77 6.21 7.17
N ALA A 86 13.70 5.25 6.25
CA ALA A 86 13.75 5.51 4.82
C ALA A 86 12.62 6.45 4.36
N GLU A 87 11.39 6.28 4.86
CA GLU A 87 10.28 7.18 4.51
C GLU A 87 10.47 8.61 5.04
N ILE A 88 11.11 8.79 6.19
CA ILE A 88 11.46 10.12 6.71
C ILE A 88 12.54 10.77 5.85
N GLU A 89 13.60 10.01 5.53
CA GLU A 89 14.68 10.47 4.64
C GLU A 89 14.14 10.82 3.24
N ASN A 90 13.21 10.02 2.72
CA ASN A 90 12.53 10.24 1.44
C ASN A 90 11.69 11.54 1.44
N ALA A 91 10.95 11.81 2.52
CA ALA A 91 10.20 13.05 2.67
C ALA A 91 11.11 14.29 2.60
N GLU A 92 12.23 14.27 3.32
CA GLU A 92 13.23 15.35 3.33
C GLU A 92 13.91 15.50 1.97
N MET A 93 14.20 14.38 1.28
CA MET A 93 14.70 14.39 -0.09
C MET A 93 13.71 15.09 -1.01
N TYR A 94 12.44 14.69 -1.04
CA TYR A 94 11.44 15.29 -1.93
C TYR A 94 11.23 16.78 -1.66
N ASP A 95 11.29 17.25 -0.41
CA ASP A 95 11.24 18.68 -0.10
C ASP A 95 12.37 19.44 -0.80
N ARG A 96 13.59 18.89 -0.73
CA ARG A 96 14.77 19.45 -1.41
C ARG A 96 14.63 19.39 -2.94
N LEU A 97 14.15 18.28 -3.51
CA LEU A 97 13.99 18.12 -4.97
C LEU A 97 12.90 19.03 -5.54
N LEU A 98 11.79 19.20 -4.81
CA LEU A 98 10.72 20.14 -5.16
C LEU A 98 11.22 21.59 -5.14
N ALA A 99 12.07 21.97 -4.20
CA ALA A 99 12.65 23.31 -4.18
C ALA A 99 13.54 23.61 -5.40
N GLN A 100 14.18 22.58 -5.98
CA GLN A 100 15.08 22.69 -7.12
C GLN A 100 14.38 22.63 -8.49
N THR A 101 13.12 22.18 -8.55
CA THR A 101 12.40 21.95 -9.81
C THR A 101 11.19 22.86 -9.99
N ARG A 102 11.20 24.05 -9.37
CA ARG A 102 10.05 24.99 -9.40
C ARG A 102 9.62 25.41 -10.81
N ASP A 103 10.57 25.46 -11.74
CA ASP A 103 10.33 25.85 -13.13
C ASP A 103 9.78 24.71 -14.00
N TYR A 104 9.56 23.52 -13.42
CA TYR A 104 9.09 22.31 -14.11
C TYR A 104 7.75 21.81 -13.52
N PRO A 105 6.59 22.38 -13.91
CA PRO A 105 5.30 22.09 -13.27
C PRO A 105 4.85 20.62 -13.35
N ASP A 106 5.23 19.91 -14.40
CA ASP A 106 4.93 18.49 -14.56
C ASP A 106 5.81 17.61 -13.66
N VAL A 107 7.08 17.95 -13.49
CA VAL A 107 8.00 17.32 -12.54
C VAL A 107 7.50 17.56 -11.11
N GLN A 108 7.16 18.81 -10.76
CA GLN A 108 6.56 19.17 -9.47
C GLN A 108 5.34 18.30 -9.14
N ARG A 109 4.47 18.09 -10.12
CA ARG A 109 3.27 17.25 -9.94
C ARG A 109 3.62 15.79 -9.67
N VAL A 110 4.62 15.23 -10.35
CA VAL A 110 5.06 13.84 -10.10
C VAL A 110 5.70 13.74 -8.72
N LEU A 111 6.71 14.56 -8.43
CA LEU A 111 7.44 14.51 -7.15
C LEU A 111 6.52 14.74 -5.95
N SER A 112 5.60 15.72 -6.00
CA SER A 112 4.64 15.96 -4.91
C SER A 112 3.63 14.82 -4.74
N ASN A 113 3.28 14.10 -5.80
CA ASN A 113 2.43 12.91 -5.69
C ASN A 113 3.16 11.74 -5.02
N LEU A 114 4.43 11.53 -5.37
CA LEU A 114 5.29 10.50 -4.78
C LEU A 114 5.53 10.80 -3.29
N GLN A 115 5.94 12.01 -2.96
CA GLN A 115 6.10 12.48 -1.57
C GLN A 115 4.81 12.28 -0.76
N ARG A 116 3.65 12.68 -1.31
CA ARG A 116 2.37 12.49 -0.63
C ARG A 116 2.06 11.01 -0.39
N ALA A 117 2.38 10.13 -1.35
CA ALA A 117 2.19 8.69 -1.17
C ALA A 117 3.06 8.13 -0.05
N SER A 118 4.34 8.50 -0.01
CA SER A 118 5.27 8.16 1.07
C SER A 118 4.72 8.63 2.44
N GLN A 119 4.47 9.94 2.58
CA GLN A 119 4.10 10.55 3.86
C GLN A 119 2.72 10.11 4.38
N GLN A 120 1.72 9.99 3.49
CA GLN A 120 0.34 9.75 3.92
C GLN A 120 -0.04 8.26 3.91
N ASN A 121 0.70 7.42 3.18
CA ASN A 121 0.37 6.01 3.06
C ASN A 121 1.48 5.10 3.58
N HIS A 122 2.72 5.26 3.10
CA HIS A 122 3.81 4.31 3.40
C HIS A 122 4.29 4.45 4.84
N LEU A 123 4.68 5.66 5.25
CA LEU A 123 5.18 5.94 6.60
C LEU A 123 4.18 5.48 7.68
N PRO A 124 2.88 5.88 7.65
CA PRO A 124 1.92 5.40 8.64
C PRO A 124 1.72 3.89 8.62
N ALA A 125 1.86 3.23 7.45
CA ALA A 125 1.75 1.78 7.36
C ALA A 125 2.94 1.07 8.03
N PHE A 126 4.16 1.57 7.83
CA PHE A 126 5.35 1.05 8.50
C PHE A 126 5.36 1.34 9.99
N GLU A 127 4.94 2.52 10.43
CA GLU A 127 4.79 2.84 11.87
C GLU A 127 3.81 1.90 12.57
N ARG A 128 2.65 1.64 11.96
CA ARG A 128 1.68 0.66 12.49
C ARG A 128 2.27 -0.75 12.56
N ALA A 129 3.05 -1.15 11.56
CA ALA A 129 3.71 -2.46 11.54
C ALA A 129 4.77 -2.56 12.66
N LEU A 130 5.59 -1.51 12.82
CA LEU A 130 6.58 -1.40 13.88
C LEU A 130 5.94 -1.46 15.27
N GLY A 131 4.82 -0.76 15.47
CA GLY A 131 4.08 -0.77 16.73
C GLY A 131 3.57 -2.17 17.12
N ARG A 132 3.01 -2.91 16.16
CA ARG A 132 2.53 -4.30 16.37
C ARG A 132 3.66 -5.28 16.68
N LEU A 133 4.80 -5.15 16.00
CA LEU A 133 5.95 -6.02 16.22
C LEU A 133 6.62 -5.76 17.56
N SER A 134 6.66 -4.49 17.98
CA SER A 134 7.24 -4.08 19.28
C SER A 134 6.41 -4.58 20.46
N THR A 135 5.08 -4.50 20.38
CA THR A 135 4.18 -5.02 21.42
C THR A 135 4.15 -6.55 21.48
N SER A 136 4.24 -7.23 20.33
CA SER A 136 4.29 -8.70 20.26
C SER A 136 5.61 -9.28 20.79
N GLY A 137 6.72 -8.55 20.69
CA GLY A 137 8.00 -8.94 21.29
C GLY A 137 7.97 -8.93 22.81
N THR A 138 7.27 -7.98 23.42
CA THR A 138 7.13 -7.86 24.87
C THR A 138 6.13 -8.88 25.45
N ALA A 139 5.03 -9.14 24.75
CA ALA A 139 3.99 -10.08 25.21
C ALA A 139 4.45 -11.56 25.19
N ARG A 140 5.34 -11.94 24.26
CA ARG A 140 5.83 -13.33 24.15
C ARG A 140 6.69 -13.74 25.34
N THR A 141 7.37 -12.80 25.99
CA THR A 141 8.18 -13.06 27.20
C THR A 141 7.31 -13.17 28.46
N LEU A 142 6.20 -12.45 28.56
CA LEU A 142 5.34 -12.46 29.75
C LEU A 142 4.38 -13.66 29.81
N ASN A 143 3.89 -14.15 28.66
CA ASN A 143 3.00 -15.33 28.66
C ASN A 143 3.72 -16.65 28.97
N SER A 144 5.04 -16.71 28.82
CA SER A 144 5.85 -17.88 29.22
C SER A 144 6.09 -17.97 30.74
N LEU A 145 5.78 -16.92 31.51
CA LEU A 145 5.99 -16.89 32.96
C LEU A 145 4.70 -17.15 33.78
N PHE A 146 3.51 -17.06 33.17
CA PHE A 146 2.22 -17.23 33.85
C PHE A 146 1.28 -18.28 33.23
N GLY A 147 1.78 -19.13 32.31
CA GLY A 147 1.01 -20.17 31.64
C GLY A 147 0.97 -21.52 32.35
N LYS A 148 0.56 -21.59 33.62
CA LYS A 148 0.18 -22.87 34.27
C LYS A 148 -1.27 -22.78 34.70
N ARG A 149 -2.19 -23.00 33.76
CA ARG A 149 -3.60 -23.20 34.09
C ARG A 149 -4.00 -24.62 33.73
N GLN A 150 -4.06 -25.44 34.77
CA GLN A 150 -4.49 -26.83 34.77
C GLN A 150 -5.97 -26.87 34.36
N ASN A 151 -6.28 -27.63 33.31
CA ASN A 151 -7.65 -27.99 32.98
C ASN A 151 -7.97 -29.29 33.71
N THR A 152 -8.71 -29.19 34.81
CA THR A 152 -9.27 -30.32 35.54
C THR A 152 -10.77 -30.09 35.75
N GLY A 153 -11.59 -30.97 35.18
CA GLY A 153 -12.78 -31.48 35.87
C GLY A 153 -14.15 -30.80 35.64
N SER A 154 -14.95 -31.47 34.81
CA SER A 154 -16.31 -31.99 35.12
C SER A 154 -17.52 -31.08 35.37
N ASN A 155 -18.49 -31.20 34.45
CA ASN A 155 -19.91 -31.58 34.59
C ASN A 155 -20.88 -30.70 35.43
N GLY A 156 -21.97 -30.27 34.79
CA GLY A 156 -23.17 -29.71 35.45
C GLY A 156 -24.32 -29.44 34.49
N HIS A 157 -25.32 -30.33 34.49
CA HIS A 157 -26.61 -30.21 33.81
C HIS A 157 -27.48 -29.08 34.38
N ALA A 158 -28.31 -28.40 33.55
CA ALA A 158 -29.74 -28.18 33.81
C ALA A 158 -30.46 -27.44 32.67
N ARG A 159 -31.74 -27.78 32.52
CA ARG A 159 -32.70 -27.46 31.45
C ARG A 159 -33.47 -26.16 31.74
N GLY A 160 -34.01 -25.52 30.71
CA GLY A 160 -35.07 -24.50 30.84
C GLY A 160 -35.76 -24.18 29.51
N LYS A 161 -36.98 -24.69 29.33
CA LYS A 161 -37.89 -24.46 28.19
C LYS A 161 -38.57 -23.08 28.29
N GLY A 162 -38.87 -22.45 27.15
CA GLY A 162 -39.84 -21.35 27.08
C GLY A 162 -40.21 -20.99 25.63
N ARG A 163 -41.34 -21.51 25.16
CA ARG A 163 -41.99 -21.18 23.88
C ARG A 163 -42.78 -19.86 24.01
N GLY A 164 -42.79 -19.05 22.96
CA GLY A 164 -43.73 -17.94 22.78
C GLY A 164 -43.80 -17.55 21.31
N HIS A 165 -44.88 -17.96 20.65
CA HIS A 165 -45.23 -17.71 19.25
C HIS A 165 -46.32 -16.62 19.27
N PHE A 166 -46.18 -15.53 18.51
CA PHE A 166 -47.35 -14.73 18.10
C PHE A 166 -47.08 -13.98 16.79
N SER A 167 -47.99 -14.20 15.85
CA SER A 167 -48.11 -13.62 14.52
C SER A 167 -48.62 -12.18 14.57
N GLY A 168 -48.30 -11.39 13.56
CA GLY A 168 -49.00 -10.12 13.30
C GLY A 168 -48.54 -9.50 12.00
N SER A 169 -49.44 -9.44 11.04
CA SER A 169 -49.30 -9.04 9.66
C SER A 169 -49.38 -7.52 9.46
N GLU A 170 -48.93 -7.11 8.25
CA GLU A 170 -49.53 -6.07 7.39
C GLU A 170 -49.08 -4.60 7.40
N HIS A 171 -48.85 -4.16 6.16
CA HIS A 171 -49.12 -2.86 5.53
C HIS A 171 -48.25 -1.62 5.82
N ALA A 172 -47.45 -1.22 4.82
CA ALA A 172 -47.57 0.05 4.07
C ALA A 172 -46.32 0.20 3.16
N ALA A 173 -46.42 -0.10 1.86
CA ALA A 173 -46.80 0.85 0.81
C ALA A 173 -45.94 2.13 0.78
N CYS A 174 -44.88 2.13 -0.04
CA CYS A 174 -44.28 3.34 -0.59
C CYS A 174 -44.24 3.21 -2.11
N ALA A 175 -45.11 3.96 -2.78
CA ALA A 175 -45.13 4.14 -4.22
C ALA A 175 -44.63 5.55 -4.55
N LYS A 176 -43.79 5.65 -5.59
CA LYS A 176 -43.80 6.62 -6.71
C LYS A 176 -42.44 6.53 -7.42
N ALA A 177 -42.34 5.78 -8.51
CA ALA A 177 -42.72 6.12 -9.90
C ALA A 177 -41.76 7.14 -10.55
N GLY A 178 -40.97 6.66 -11.52
CA GLY A 178 -40.05 7.47 -12.31
C GLY A 178 -39.29 6.68 -13.38
N MET A 179 -39.99 5.91 -14.24
CA MET A 179 -39.39 5.30 -15.42
C MET A 179 -40.17 5.70 -16.68
N ARG A 180 -39.59 6.61 -17.45
CA ARG A 180 -39.81 6.80 -18.90
C ARG A 180 -39.04 5.65 -19.58
N GLY A 181 -39.45 5.02 -20.67
CA GLY A 181 -40.55 5.16 -21.59
C GLY A 181 -40.17 4.25 -22.77
N CYS A 182 -40.94 3.18 -22.99
CA CYS A 182 -40.70 2.22 -24.05
C CYS A 182 -41.38 2.68 -25.35
N HIS A 183 -40.59 2.99 -26.38
CA HIS A 183 -40.92 2.91 -27.80
C HIS A 183 -39.70 2.18 -28.42
N GLY A 184 -39.77 1.10 -29.18
CA GLY A 184 -40.78 0.68 -30.15
C GLY A 184 -40.10 0.62 -31.52
N GLY A 185 -39.75 -0.59 -31.99
CA GLY A 185 -39.72 -0.88 -33.43
C GLY A 185 -38.38 -1.15 -34.13
N GLN A 186 -38.29 -2.37 -34.67
CA GLN A 186 -37.80 -2.74 -36.02
C GLN A 186 -36.30 -3.04 -36.24
N SER A 187 -35.96 -4.32 -36.02
CA SER A 187 -35.57 -5.33 -37.04
C SER A 187 -34.97 -4.90 -38.41
N MET A 188 -33.78 -5.50 -38.67
CA MET A 188 -33.19 -5.98 -39.93
C MET A 188 -32.41 -5.02 -40.85
N GLY A 189 -31.15 -5.41 -41.12
CA GLY A 189 -30.31 -4.89 -42.20
C GLY A 189 -28.88 -5.42 -42.16
N HIS A 190 -28.66 -6.67 -42.57
CA HIS A 190 -27.36 -7.24 -42.91
C HIS A 190 -26.82 -6.64 -44.22
N LYS A 191 -25.52 -6.32 -44.28
CA LYS A 191 -24.50 -6.86 -45.22
C LYS A 191 -23.35 -5.87 -45.44
N GLY A 192 -22.13 -6.39 -45.30
CA GLY A 192 -20.88 -5.73 -45.69
C GLY A 192 -20.47 -6.00 -47.14
N GLY A 193 -19.34 -5.39 -47.52
CA GLY A 193 -18.75 -5.28 -48.85
C GLY A 193 -18.55 -3.79 -49.13
N TRP A 194 -17.34 -3.27 -49.33
CA TRP A 194 -16.23 -3.70 -50.18
C TRP A 194 -14.88 -3.54 -49.50
#